data_AF-A0A925ZU74-F1
#
_entry.id   AF-A0A925ZU74-F1
#
_cell.length_a   1.000
_cell.length_b   1.000
_cell.length_c   1.000
_cell.angle_alpha   90.00
_cell.angle_beta   90.00
_cell.angle_gamma   90.00
#
_symmetry.space_group_name_H-M   'P 1'
#
loop_
_entity.id
_entity.type
_entity.pdbx_description
1 polymer ?
#
loop_
_entity_poly.entity_id
_entity_poly.type
_entity_poly.pdbx_seq_one_letter_code
_entity_poly.pdbx_strand_id
1 'polypeptide(L)'
;PYVEGLRLDEAQNDLTLLATGLYGKELLPQNGAPVRLVAPWKYGFKNIKSIVKIELVAEQPTSLWMVAGPDEYGFYANVNPDVPHPRWSQASERRIGEGGRRPTLPFNGYAEQVAKLYDGMDLRANF
;
A
#
# COMPACT_ATOMS: atom_id res chain seq x y z
N PRO A 1 -6.36 11.73 -13.50
CA PRO A 1 -5.90 11.91 -12.10
C PRO A 1 -5.50 10.55 -11.53
N TYR A 2 -4.64 10.52 -10.52
CA TYR A 2 -4.31 9.25 -9.83
C TYR A 2 -5.53 8.77 -9.03
N VAL A 3 -5.90 7.49 -9.16
CA VAL A 3 -7.04 6.88 -8.47
C VAL A 3 -6.57 5.60 -7.79
N GLU A 4 -7.03 5.39 -6.57
CA GLU A 4 -6.78 4.18 -5.78
C GLU A 4 -8.03 3.74 -5.02
N GLY A 5 -8.00 2.52 -4.49
CA GLY A 5 -9.06 1.97 -3.68
C GLY A 5 -8.56 1.02 -2.60
N LEU A 6 -9.34 0.90 -1.53
CA LEU A 6 -9.19 -0.08 -0.48
C LEU A 6 -10.52 -0.81 -0.31
N ARG A 7 -10.48 -2.05 0.16
CA ARG A 7 -11.68 -2.71 0.68
C ARG A 7 -12.11 -1.98 1.96
N LEU A 8 -13.41 -2.00 2.27
CA LEU A 8 -13.96 -1.18 3.36
C LEU A 8 -13.32 -1.50 4.73
N ASP A 9 -13.07 -2.78 5.02
CA ASP A 9 -12.40 -3.25 6.23
C ASP A 9 -10.92 -2.85 6.31
N GLU A 10 -10.20 -2.78 5.18
CA GLU A 10 -8.85 -2.22 5.11
C GLU A 10 -8.85 -0.71 5.38
N ALA A 11 -9.83 0.00 4.84
CA ALA A 11 -9.99 1.44 5.06
C ALA A 11 -10.37 1.77 6.51
N GLN A 12 -11.07 0.86 7.19
CA GLN A 12 -11.48 0.97 8.59
C GLN A 12 -10.46 0.42 9.59
N ASN A 13 -9.37 -0.20 9.13
CA ASN A 13 -8.33 -0.71 10.01
C ASN A 13 -7.61 0.43 10.75
N ASP A 14 -7.32 0.26 12.04
CA ASP A 14 -6.67 1.25 12.89
C ASP A 14 -5.29 1.73 12.39
N LEU A 15 -4.63 0.94 11.52
CA LEU A 15 -3.36 1.31 10.91
C LEU A 15 -3.51 2.13 9.62
N THR A 16 -4.72 2.27 9.08
CA THR A 16 -4.97 3.12 7.90
C THR A 16 -5.20 4.56 8.34
N LEU A 17 -4.36 5.47 7.84
CA LEU A 17 -4.32 6.86 8.28
C LEU A 17 -4.51 7.82 7.10
N LEU A 18 -5.19 8.93 7.38
CA LEU A 18 -5.06 10.15 6.58
C LEU A 18 -3.99 11.04 7.21
N ALA A 19 -2.80 11.06 6.60
CA ALA A 19 -1.70 11.86 7.09
C ALA A 19 -1.78 13.29 6.54
N THR A 20 -1.62 14.27 7.43
CA THR A 20 -1.55 15.71 7.12
C THR A 20 -0.20 16.34 7.50
N GLY A 21 0.65 15.59 8.20
CA GLY A 21 1.98 16.03 8.61
C GLY A 21 3.04 14.93 8.60
N LEU A 22 4.31 15.33 8.66
CA LEU A 22 5.48 14.48 8.77
C LEU A 22 6.56 15.19 9.59
N TYR A 23 7.20 14.48 10.53
CA TYR A 23 8.21 15.03 11.45
C TYR A 23 7.76 16.27 12.23
N GLY A 24 6.50 16.26 12.72
CA GLY A 24 5.92 17.35 13.52
C GLY A 24 5.59 18.63 12.72
N LYS A 25 5.62 18.56 11.39
CA LYS A 25 5.30 19.68 10.48
C LYS A 25 4.23 19.27 9.49
N GLU A 26 3.59 20.24 8.84
CA GLU A 26 2.68 19.99 7.71
C GLU A 26 3.39 19.22 6.57
N LEU A 27 2.62 18.44 5.82
CA LEU A 27 3.15 17.75 4.64
C LEU A 27 3.65 18.75 3.60
N LEU A 28 4.83 18.48 3.04
CA LEU A 28 5.31 19.19 1.86
C LEU A 28 4.65 18.64 0.57
N PRO A 29 4.51 19.44 -0.50
CA PRO A 29 3.84 19.01 -1.74
C PRO A 29 4.37 17.69 -2.34
N GLN A 30 5.68 17.45 -2.31
CA GLN A 30 6.29 16.21 -2.81
C GLN A 30 5.83 14.95 -2.05
N ASN A 31 5.37 15.12 -0.81
CA ASN A 31 4.83 14.04 0.02
C ASN A 31 3.32 13.85 -0.17
N GLY A 32 2.64 14.70 -0.96
CA GLY A 32 1.21 14.60 -1.23
C GLY A 32 0.34 15.46 -0.34
N ALA A 33 0.81 16.65 0.04
CA ALA A 33 0.02 17.63 0.76
C ALA A 33 -1.30 17.99 0.02
N PRO A 34 -2.35 18.48 0.72
CA PRO A 34 -2.42 18.65 2.18
C PRO A 34 -2.76 17.36 2.94
N VAL A 35 -3.29 16.35 2.25
CA VAL A 35 -3.72 15.08 2.82
C VAL A 35 -3.34 13.92 1.91
N ARG A 36 -2.81 12.85 2.51
CA ARG A 36 -2.48 11.59 1.83
C ARG A 36 -2.97 10.38 2.61
N LEU A 37 -3.13 9.27 1.91
CA LEU A 37 -3.37 7.96 2.53
C LEU A 37 -2.05 7.33 3.00
N VAL A 38 -2.12 6.60 4.11
CA VAL A 38 -1.06 5.72 4.62
C VAL A 38 -1.68 4.41 5.13
N ALA A 39 -1.38 3.29 4.47
CA ALA A 39 -1.68 1.92 4.85
C ALA A 39 -0.34 1.15 4.91
N PRO A 40 0.26 1.02 6.09
CA PRO A 40 1.69 0.73 6.24
C PRO A 40 2.10 -0.69 5.84
N TRP A 41 1.15 -1.62 5.72
CA TRP A 41 1.41 -3.01 5.32
C TRP A 41 1.35 -3.24 3.80
N LYS A 42 0.99 -2.22 3.03
CA LYS A 42 0.85 -2.28 1.56
C LYS A 42 2.00 -1.58 0.85
N TYR A 43 2.24 -1.95 -0.42
CA TYR A 43 3.20 -1.26 -1.26
C TYR A 43 2.86 0.23 -1.44
N GLY A 44 3.90 1.03 -1.66
CA GLY A 44 3.80 2.49 -1.63
C GLY A 44 2.78 3.10 -2.60
N PHE A 45 2.48 2.45 -3.72
CA PHE A 45 1.54 2.96 -4.71
C PHE A 45 0.08 2.98 -4.22
N LYS A 46 -0.29 2.13 -3.25
CA LYS A 46 -1.62 2.20 -2.63
C LYS A 46 -1.86 3.49 -1.85
N ASN A 47 -0.78 4.16 -1.46
CA ASN A 47 -0.80 5.33 -0.58
C ASN A 47 -0.93 6.63 -1.40
N ILE A 48 -2.13 6.84 -1.94
CA ILE A 48 -2.49 7.98 -2.80
C ILE A 48 -2.18 9.33 -2.14
N LYS A 49 -1.68 10.26 -2.96
CA LYS A 49 -1.25 11.61 -2.58
C LYS A 49 -2.30 12.65 -2.97
N SER A 50 -2.36 13.76 -2.23
CA SER A 50 -3.15 14.95 -2.56
C SER A 50 -4.61 14.61 -2.87
N ILE A 51 -5.25 13.93 -1.92
CA ILE A 51 -6.62 13.41 -2.08
C ILE A 51 -7.60 14.59 -2.19
N VAL A 52 -8.44 14.57 -3.22
CA VAL A 52 -9.49 15.58 -3.45
C VAL A 52 -10.91 15.02 -3.36
N LYS A 53 -11.07 13.68 -3.45
CA LYS A 53 -12.37 12.99 -3.37
C LYS A 53 -12.17 11.63 -2.69
N ILE A 54 -13.08 11.27 -1.80
CA ILE A 54 -13.25 9.92 -1.26
C ILE A 54 -14.69 9.51 -1.57
N GLU A 55 -14.87 8.32 -2.12
CA GLU A 55 -16.17 7.80 -2.52
C GLU A 55 -16.30 6.35 -2.05
N LEU A 56 -17.44 6.02 -1.43
CA LEU A 56 -17.79 4.65 -1.12
C LEU A 56 -18.53 4.06 -2.32
N VAL A 57 -17.99 2.95 -2.85
CA VAL A 57 -18.51 2.26 -4.02
C VAL A 57 -18.85 0.81 -3.68
N ALA A 58 -19.84 0.24 -4.36
CA ALA A 58 -20.28 -1.13 -4.13
C ALA A 58 -19.33 -2.18 -4.76
N GLU A 59 -18.61 -1.79 -5.82
CA GLU A 59 -17.73 -2.67 -6.59
C GLU A 59 -16.27 -2.21 -6.48
N GLN A 60 -15.33 -3.15 -6.61
CA GLN A 60 -13.90 -2.88 -6.55
C GLN A 60 -13.49 -1.90 -7.67
N PRO A 61 -12.99 -0.69 -7.35
CA PRO A 61 -12.53 0.23 -8.37
C PRO A 61 -11.22 -0.26 -8.98
N THR A 62 -10.98 0.06 -10.25
CA THR A 62 -9.67 -0.18 -10.89
C THR A 62 -8.71 0.94 -10.52
N SER A 63 -7.56 0.60 -9.92
CA SER A 63 -6.53 1.58 -9.56
C SER A 63 -5.64 1.96 -10.74
N LEU A 64 -4.91 3.08 -10.62
CA LEU A 64 -4.02 3.54 -11.69
C LEU A 64 -2.98 2.48 -12.10
N TRP A 65 -2.35 1.82 -11.13
CA TRP A 65 -1.31 0.83 -11.42
C TRP A 65 -1.85 -0.48 -11.97
N MET A 66 -3.09 -0.86 -11.59
CA MET A 66 -3.79 -1.97 -12.23
C MET A 66 -4.04 -1.70 -13.72
N VAL A 67 -4.34 -0.46 -14.11
CA VAL A 67 -4.48 -0.09 -15.53
C VAL A 67 -3.12 -0.06 -16.23
N ALA A 68 -2.10 0.50 -15.57
CA ALA A 68 -0.79 0.73 -16.20
C ALA A 68 0.05 -0.55 -16.36
N GLY A 69 -0.12 -1.52 -15.47
CA GLY A 69 0.60 -2.80 -15.47
C GLY A 69 -0.21 -3.88 -14.76
N PRO A 70 -1.31 -4.38 -15.35
CA PRO A 70 -2.21 -5.33 -14.70
C PRO A 70 -1.53 -6.65 -14.32
N ASP A 71 -0.49 -7.03 -15.06
CA ASP A 71 0.35 -8.21 -14.85
C ASP A 71 1.45 -7.98 -13.80
N GLU A 72 1.62 -6.74 -13.31
CA GLU A 72 2.62 -6.34 -12.33
C GLU A 72 2.04 -5.86 -10.99
N TYR A 73 0.83 -5.29 -11.02
CA TYR A 73 0.22 -4.62 -9.87
C TYR A 73 -1.25 -5.00 -9.73
N GLY A 74 -1.59 -5.78 -8.71
CA GLY A 74 -2.99 -6.05 -8.36
C GLY A 74 -3.56 -5.10 -7.32
N PHE A 75 -4.79 -5.41 -6.92
CA PHE A 75 -5.60 -4.52 -6.10
C PHE A 75 -5.12 -4.44 -4.64
N TYR A 76 -4.82 -5.58 -4.02
CA TYR A 76 -4.54 -5.61 -2.58
C TYR A 76 -3.12 -5.13 -2.26
N ALA A 77 -2.11 -5.52 -3.04
CA ALA A 77 -0.75 -5.01 -2.92
C ALA A 77 -0.18 -5.09 -1.49
N ASN A 78 -0.49 -6.17 -0.78
CA ASN A 78 0.10 -6.46 0.53
C ASN A 78 1.59 -6.75 0.34
N VAL A 79 2.45 -6.18 1.19
CA VAL A 79 3.88 -6.47 1.14
C VAL A 79 4.11 -7.94 1.46
N ASN A 80 4.63 -8.70 0.48
CA ASN A 80 4.83 -10.12 0.60
C ASN A 80 6.20 -10.54 0.03
N PRO A 81 7.17 -10.94 0.87
CA PRO A 81 8.50 -11.31 0.39
C PRO A 81 8.53 -12.59 -0.46
N ASP A 82 7.51 -13.44 -0.33
CA ASP A 82 7.41 -14.72 -1.04
C ASP A 82 6.80 -14.59 -2.45
N VAL A 83 6.28 -13.41 -2.79
CA VAL A 83 5.69 -13.12 -4.11
C VAL A 83 6.58 -12.10 -4.84
N PRO A 84 7.37 -12.53 -5.83
CA PRO A 84 8.22 -11.62 -6.57
C PRO A 84 7.37 -10.74 -7.50
N HIS A 85 7.87 -9.54 -7.76
CA HIS A 85 7.40 -8.75 -8.89
C HIS A 85 7.91 -9.41 -10.20
N PRO A 86 7.20 -9.33 -11.34
CA PRO A 86 7.63 -9.97 -12.59
C PRO A 86 9.06 -9.64 -13.02
N ARG A 87 9.56 -8.47 -12.61
CA ARG A 87 10.88 -7.94 -12.97
C ARG A 87 11.94 -8.03 -11.86
N TRP A 88 11.57 -8.33 -10.61
CA TRP A 88 12.54 -8.39 -9.49
C TRP A 88 12.00 -9.15 -8.27
N SER A 89 12.92 -9.67 -7.45
CA SER A 89 12.56 -10.28 -6.16
C SER A 89 12.11 -9.23 -5.13
N GLN A 90 11.06 -9.56 -4.38
CA GLN A 90 10.56 -8.80 -3.22
C GLN A 90 11.11 -9.34 -1.88
N ALA A 91 11.98 -10.36 -1.89
CA ALA A 91 12.47 -11.00 -0.67
C ALA A 91 13.41 -10.12 0.16
N SER A 92 13.97 -9.07 -0.44
CA SER A 92 14.82 -8.10 0.25
C SER A 92 14.57 -6.69 -0.26
N GLU A 93 14.89 -5.70 0.58
CA GLU A 93 14.71 -4.28 0.30
C GLU A 93 15.96 -3.48 0.69
N ARG A 94 16.04 -2.25 0.16
CA ARG A 94 17.04 -1.26 0.58
C ARG A 94 16.34 -0.20 1.43
N ARG A 95 16.64 -0.17 2.73
CA ARG A 95 16.13 0.90 3.60
C ARG A 95 16.89 2.19 3.32
N ILE A 96 16.17 3.25 3.01
CA ILE A 96 16.78 4.56 2.76
C ILE A 96 17.40 5.09 4.07
N GLY A 97 18.67 5.48 4.01
CA GLY A 97 19.46 5.92 5.16
C GLY A 97 20.36 4.84 5.78
N GLU A 98 20.25 3.58 5.34
CA GLU A 98 21.11 2.47 5.77
C GLU A 98 21.96 1.93 4.60
N GLY A 99 23.07 1.28 4.93
CA GLY A 99 23.90 0.57 3.95
C GLY A 99 23.40 -0.85 3.69
N GLY A 100 23.49 -1.31 2.44
CA GLY A 100 23.16 -2.70 2.07
C GLY A 100 21.67 -2.98 1.86
N ARG A 101 21.31 -4.27 1.91
CA ARG A 101 19.94 -4.77 1.78
C ARG A 101 19.56 -5.53 3.04
N ARG A 102 18.27 -5.55 3.37
CA ARG A 102 17.70 -6.33 4.47
C ARG A 102 16.54 -7.21 3.97
N PRO A 103 16.18 -8.31 4.67
CA PRO A 103 14.98 -9.07 4.35
C PRO A 103 13.73 -8.20 4.46
N THR A 104 12.80 -8.37 3.51
CA THR A 104 11.48 -7.74 3.58
C THR A 104 10.59 -8.57 4.49
N LEU A 105 9.82 -7.91 5.34
CA LEU A 105 8.92 -8.57 6.29
C LEU A 105 7.53 -8.77 5.68
N PRO A 106 6.83 -9.88 5.98
CA PRO A 106 5.43 -10.05 5.58
C PRO A 106 4.57 -8.93 6.18
N PHE A 107 3.65 -8.39 5.38
CA PHE A 107 2.83 -7.23 5.74
C PHE A 107 3.66 -6.04 6.24
N ASN A 108 4.90 -5.90 5.75
CA ASN A 108 5.85 -4.88 6.16
C ASN A 108 6.10 -4.86 7.69
N GLY A 109 5.96 -6.01 8.36
CA GLY A 109 6.13 -6.14 9.81
C GLY A 109 4.84 -5.98 10.63
N TYR A 110 3.69 -5.79 9.99
CA TYR A 110 2.39 -5.61 10.66
C TYR A 110 1.50 -6.87 10.61
N ALA A 111 2.09 -8.05 10.44
CA ALA A 111 1.33 -9.29 10.23
C ALA A 111 0.35 -9.58 11.38
N GLU A 112 0.76 -9.38 12.64
CA GLU A 112 -0.11 -9.63 13.81
C GLU A 112 -1.37 -8.75 13.82
N GLN A 113 -1.29 -7.56 13.24
CA GLN A 113 -2.37 -6.57 13.24
C GLN A 113 -3.31 -6.73 12.04
N VAL A 114 -2.80 -7.22 10.90
CA VAL A 114 -3.56 -7.16 9.62
C VAL A 114 -3.80 -8.50 8.95
N ALA A 115 -3.08 -9.57 9.32
CA ALA A 115 -3.18 -10.85 8.61
C ALA A 115 -4.61 -11.39 8.59
N LYS A 116 -5.36 -11.23 9.70
CA LYS A 116 -6.76 -11.67 9.84
C LYS A 116 -7.71 -11.06 8.82
N LEU A 117 -7.39 -9.87 8.26
CA LEU A 117 -8.21 -9.26 7.20
C LEU A 117 -8.21 -10.11 5.91
N TYR A 118 -7.22 -11.00 5.75
CA TYR A 118 -7.01 -11.77 4.53
C TYR A 118 -7.14 -13.28 4.76
N ASP A 119 -7.70 -13.70 5.90
CA ASP A 119 -7.93 -15.11 6.19
C ASP A 119 -8.81 -15.75 5.10
N GLY A 120 -8.37 -16.90 4.58
CA GLY A 120 -9.05 -17.60 3.49
C GLY A 120 -8.82 -17.03 2.10
N MET A 121 -8.03 -15.96 1.94
CA MET A 121 -7.64 -15.43 0.63
C MET A 121 -6.33 -16.05 0.14
N ASP A 122 -6.23 -16.28 -1.16
CA ASP A 122 -4.94 -16.58 -1.80
C ASP A 122 -4.15 -15.28 -1.98
N LEU A 123 -3.19 -15.05 -1.07
CA LEU A 123 -2.31 -13.88 -1.08
C LEU A 123 -1.28 -13.89 -2.21
N ARG A 124 -1.12 -15.00 -2.94
CA ARG A 124 -0.27 -15.08 -4.14
C ARG A 124 -1.04 -14.76 -5.41
N ALA A 125 -2.34 -15.02 -5.45
CA ALA A 125 -3.21 -14.66 -6.56
C ALA A 125 -3.66 -13.18 -6.52
N ASN A 126 -3.58 -12.56 -5.34
CA ASN A 126 -4.11 -11.22 -5.06
C ASN A 126 -2.99 -10.23 -4.69
N PHE A 127 -1.83 -10.31 -5.36
CA PHE A 127 -0.69 -9.41 -5.13
C PHE A 127 -0.86 -8.07 -5.84
#